data_AF-A0A0Q6KEM7-F1
#
_entry.id   AF-A0A0Q6KEM7-F1
#
_cell.length_a   1.000
_cell.length_b   1.000
_cell.length_c   1.000
_cell.angle_alpha   90.00
_cell.angle_beta   90.00
_cell.angle_gamma   90.00
#
_symmetry.space_group_name_H-M   'P 1'
#
loop_
_entity.id
_entity.type
_entity.pdbx_description
1 polymer ?
#
loop_
_entity_poly.entity_id
_entity_poly.type
_entity_poly.pdbx_seq_one_letter_code
_entity_poly.pdbx_strand_id
1 'polypeptide(L)'
;MTEQQNPSIAKHRPVEGRRAFLRWSGVAAAAAVAFGVNVPGLKLGEAFAQSRAVDLGGGDLGVLNYAYALEQLEAAFYTQVIASPYAGMNAYERTLLNDIRAHEVSHREFFKKALGANRIPDLEVNFSAVNFGDRMSVLKTAMTFEDLGVSAYNGGGAAIQSPRYLAAAGSIVSVEARHAATIRDMLRPFTEYFAGDDVVSRGGVDVSNPPSAVLRAAGPFIVTPVTATQLP
;
A
#
# COMPACT_ATOMS: atom_id res chain seq x y z
N MET A 1 -34.69 78.96 10.14
CA MET A 1 -35.86 78.19 9.65
C MET A 1 -35.28 77.18 8.67
N THR A 2 -35.20 75.88 8.92
CA THR A 2 -36.09 74.95 9.62
C THR A 2 -35.28 73.77 10.18
N GLU A 3 -35.79 73.22 11.28
CA GLU A 3 -35.37 72.02 12.02
C GLU A 3 -35.94 70.74 11.36
N GLN A 4 -35.22 69.61 11.40
CA GLN A 4 -35.79 68.27 11.64
C GLN A 4 -34.70 67.17 11.80
N GLN A 5 -35.08 66.10 12.50
CA GLN A 5 -34.27 65.20 13.34
C GLN A 5 -33.82 63.86 12.69
N ASN A 6 -32.84 63.20 13.35
CA ASN A 6 -32.29 61.81 13.35
C ASN A 6 -33.26 60.62 13.03
N PRO A 7 -32.88 59.31 12.88
CA PRO A 7 -31.59 58.58 13.08
C PRO A 7 -31.26 57.40 12.10
N SER A 8 -30.16 56.64 12.33
CA SER A 8 -30.04 55.14 12.18
C SER A 8 -28.85 54.53 11.35
N ILE A 9 -27.97 53.82 12.08
CA ILE A 9 -27.36 52.47 11.85
C ILE A 9 -26.41 52.18 10.64
N ALA A 10 -25.12 52.06 10.98
CA ALA A 10 -24.04 51.09 10.63
C ALA A 10 -23.86 50.49 9.20
N LYS A 11 -22.61 50.48 8.69
CA LYS A 11 -21.70 49.28 8.65
C LYS A 11 -20.38 49.47 7.84
N HIS A 12 -19.28 49.06 8.48
CA HIS A 12 -18.02 48.43 8.03
C HIS A 12 -17.35 48.74 6.66
N ARG A 13 -16.07 49.16 6.70
CA ARG A 13 -15.00 48.92 5.69
C ARG A 13 -14.33 47.54 5.97
N PRO A 14 -13.46 46.93 5.12
CA PRO A 14 -13.01 47.20 3.73
C PRO A 14 -13.03 45.95 2.77
N VAL A 15 -12.88 46.14 1.45
CA VAL A 15 -12.80 45.05 0.44
C VAL A 15 -11.36 44.82 -0.03
N GLU A 16 -10.54 44.14 0.77
CA GLU A 16 -9.22 43.61 0.34
C GLU A 16 -9.00 42.12 0.70
N GLY A 17 -9.95 41.47 1.41
CA GLY A 17 -9.78 40.11 1.94
C GLY A 17 -10.13 38.94 1.00
N ARG A 18 -10.63 39.17 -0.22
CA ARG A 18 -11.23 38.08 -1.03
C ARG A 18 -10.25 37.28 -1.87
N ARG A 19 -9.07 37.81 -2.22
CA ARG A 19 -8.08 37.10 -3.06
C ARG A 19 -6.97 36.41 -2.26
N ALA A 20 -6.75 36.79 -1.00
CA ALA A 20 -5.86 36.07 -0.08
C ALA A 20 -6.48 34.78 0.48
N PHE A 21 -7.82 34.71 0.55
CA PHE A 21 -8.58 33.58 1.10
C PHE A 21 -8.48 32.28 0.26
N LEU A 22 -8.13 32.37 -1.01
CA LEU A 22 -7.96 31.21 -1.89
C LEU A 22 -6.57 30.54 -1.80
N ARG A 23 -5.60 31.16 -1.13
CA ARG A 23 -4.28 30.53 -0.88
C ARG A 23 -4.25 29.71 0.42
N TRP A 24 -5.26 29.84 1.28
CA TRP A 24 -5.34 29.17 2.58
C TRP A 24 -6.37 28.03 2.65
N SER A 25 -7.23 27.88 1.64
CA SER A 25 -8.25 26.81 1.59
C SER A 25 -7.64 25.44 1.27
N GLY A 26 -6.54 25.37 0.53
CA GLY A 26 -5.82 24.11 0.28
C GLY A 26 -5.10 23.54 1.50
N VAL A 27 -4.66 24.40 2.42
CA VAL A 27 -3.94 23.99 3.65
C VAL A 27 -4.91 23.53 4.75
N ALA A 28 -6.13 24.08 4.79
CA ALA A 28 -7.12 23.74 5.82
C ALA A 28 -7.74 22.34 5.66
N ALA A 29 -7.90 21.84 4.42
CA ALA A 29 -8.42 20.49 4.18
C ALA A 29 -7.43 19.40 4.63
N ALA A 30 -6.11 19.64 4.52
CA ALA A 30 -5.09 18.74 5.04
C ALA A 30 -5.04 18.73 6.59
N ALA A 31 -5.37 19.86 7.23
CA ALA A 31 -5.32 19.98 8.70
C ALA A 31 -6.48 19.25 9.41
N ALA A 32 -7.67 19.16 8.81
CA ALA A 32 -8.81 18.45 9.41
C ALA A 32 -8.62 16.92 9.42
N VAL A 33 -7.87 16.36 8.45
CA VAL A 33 -7.50 14.95 8.40
C VAL A 33 -6.51 14.59 9.53
N ALA A 34 -5.66 15.53 9.95
CA ALA A 34 -4.59 15.29 10.92
C ALA A 34 -5.05 15.22 12.40
N PHE A 35 -6.26 15.68 12.74
CA PHE A 35 -6.74 15.75 14.13
C PHE A 35 -7.90 14.81 14.47
N GLY A 36 -8.26 13.88 13.58
CA GLY A 36 -9.21 12.81 13.91
C GLY A 36 -10.60 13.30 14.34
N VAL A 37 -11.04 14.46 13.82
CA VAL A 37 -12.40 14.93 14.04
C VAL A 37 -13.32 14.17 13.10
N ASN A 38 -14.35 13.51 13.64
CA ASN A 38 -15.41 12.91 12.84
C ASN A 38 -16.19 14.03 12.14
N VAL A 39 -16.03 14.15 10.81
CA VAL A 39 -16.76 15.15 10.00
C VAL A 39 -18.02 14.49 9.43
N PRO A 40 -19.22 14.93 9.84
CA PRO A 40 -20.46 14.44 9.25
C PRO A 40 -20.47 14.74 7.73
N GLY A 41 -20.49 13.69 6.91
CA GLY A 41 -20.53 13.79 5.45
C GLY A 41 -19.25 13.40 4.70
N LEU A 42 -18.16 13.03 5.39
CA LEU A 42 -16.96 12.52 4.72
C LEU A 42 -17.08 11.01 4.50
N LYS A 43 -17.57 10.60 3.32
CA LYS A 43 -17.61 9.19 2.91
C LYS A 43 -16.42 8.91 2.01
N LEU A 44 -15.45 8.11 2.45
CA LEU A 44 -14.36 7.64 1.57
C LEU A 44 -14.92 6.97 0.30
N GLY A 45 -16.08 6.30 0.41
CA GLY A 45 -16.83 5.74 -0.72
C GLY A 45 -17.31 6.77 -1.77
N GLU A 46 -17.46 8.05 -1.41
CA GLU A 46 -17.81 9.13 -2.35
C GLU A 46 -16.57 9.73 -3.02
N ALA A 47 -15.39 9.67 -2.39
CA ALA A 47 -14.12 10.02 -3.03
C ALA A 47 -13.72 9.01 -4.13
N PHE A 48 -14.04 7.72 -3.93
CA PHE A 48 -13.94 6.67 -4.95
C PHE A 48 -14.70 6.99 -6.24
N ALA A 49 -15.88 7.62 -6.11
CA ALA A 49 -16.74 7.92 -7.24
C ALA A 49 -16.18 9.04 -8.15
N GLN A 50 -15.21 9.83 -7.68
CA GLN A 50 -14.66 10.96 -8.42
C GLN A 50 -13.27 10.73 -9.04
N SER A 51 -12.42 9.86 -8.48
CA SER A 51 -11.05 9.63 -8.98
C SER A 51 -10.84 8.28 -9.69
N ARG A 52 -11.73 7.30 -9.47
CA ARG A 52 -11.51 5.85 -9.74
C ARG A 52 -10.25 5.26 -9.08
N ALA A 53 -9.57 5.97 -8.18
CA ALA A 53 -8.36 5.52 -7.50
C ALA A 53 -8.55 5.42 -5.99
N VAL A 54 -8.00 4.36 -5.40
CA VAL A 54 -7.88 4.14 -3.96
C VAL A 54 -6.76 5.03 -3.43
N ASP A 55 -7.08 6.05 -2.63
CA ASP A 55 -6.06 6.74 -1.83
C ASP A 55 -5.75 5.92 -0.58
N LEU A 56 -4.48 5.59 -0.39
CA LEU A 56 -4.00 4.84 0.79
C LEU A 56 -4.04 5.70 2.06
N GLY A 57 -4.00 7.02 1.92
CA GLY A 57 -3.89 7.96 3.04
C GLY A 57 -2.44 8.16 3.51
N GLY A 58 -2.28 8.83 4.66
CA GLY A 58 -0.97 9.17 5.23
C GLY A 58 -0.78 8.63 6.66
N GLY A 59 0.44 8.84 7.18
CA GLY A 59 0.85 8.34 8.50
C GLY A 59 0.76 6.81 8.60
N ASP A 60 0.71 6.29 9.83
CA ASP A 60 0.70 4.84 10.08
C ASP A 60 -0.41 4.12 9.33
N LEU A 61 -1.65 4.63 9.35
CA LEU A 61 -2.76 3.98 8.65
C LEU A 61 -2.54 3.94 7.13
N GLY A 62 -1.91 4.97 6.56
CA GLY A 62 -1.52 4.97 5.16
C GLY A 62 -0.49 3.89 4.85
N VAL A 63 0.54 3.75 5.69
CA VAL A 63 1.56 2.69 5.55
C VAL A 63 0.94 1.30 5.71
N LEU A 64 -0.02 1.13 6.63
CA LEU A 64 -0.72 -0.13 6.84
C LEU A 64 -1.65 -0.46 5.65
N ASN A 65 -2.33 0.53 5.07
CA ASN A 65 -3.13 0.34 3.85
C ASN A 65 -2.25 0.04 2.63
N TYR A 66 -1.04 0.60 2.59
CA TYR A 66 -0.02 0.28 1.60
C TYR A 66 0.45 -1.17 1.68
N ALA A 67 0.84 -1.64 2.86
CA ALA A 67 1.12 -3.06 3.07
C ALA A 67 -0.11 -3.91 2.69
N TYR A 68 -1.30 -3.56 3.18
CA TYR A 68 -2.52 -4.29 2.88
C TYR A 68 -2.84 -4.39 1.38
N ALA A 69 -2.48 -3.39 0.57
CA ALA A 69 -2.64 -3.45 -0.88
C ALA A 69 -1.75 -4.53 -1.52
N LEU A 70 -0.49 -4.63 -1.08
CA LEU A 70 0.47 -5.62 -1.58
C LEU A 70 0.10 -7.04 -1.11
N GLU A 71 -0.29 -7.18 0.15
CA GLU A 71 -0.73 -8.46 0.72
C GLU A 71 -2.00 -9.01 0.03
N GLN A 72 -2.88 -8.13 -0.45
CA GLN A 72 -4.00 -8.55 -1.28
C GLN A 72 -3.56 -9.11 -2.63
N LEU A 73 -2.58 -8.45 -3.27
CA LEU A 73 -2.01 -8.87 -4.54
C LEU A 73 -1.33 -10.25 -4.41
N GLU A 74 -0.48 -10.43 -3.39
CA GLU A 74 0.27 -11.66 -3.13
C GLU A 74 -0.66 -12.81 -2.74
N ALA A 75 -1.61 -12.58 -1.83
CA ALA A 75 -2.59 -13.59 -1.45
C ALA A 75 -3.45 -14.04 -2.65
N ALA A 76 -3.83 -13.12 -3.54
CA ALA A 76 -4.56 -13.45 -4.75
C ALA A 76 -3.69 -14.27 -5.72
N PHE A 77 -2.43 -13.87 -5.92
CA PHE A 77 -1.48 -14.56 -6.79
C PHE A 77 -1.24 -16.00 -6.36
N TYR A 78 -0.86 -16.24 -5.10
CA TYR A 78 -0.60 -17.61 -4.64
C TYR A 78 -1.86 -18.46 -4.58
N THR A 79 -3.03 -17.85 -4.33
CA THR A 79 -4.30 -18.58 -4.44
C THR A 79 -4.50 -19.10 -5.86
N GLN A 80 -4.18 -18.28 -6.88
CA GLN A 80 -4.22 -18.70 -8.27
C GLN A 80 -3.16 -19.76 -8.61
N VAL A 81 -1.93 -19.65 -8.08
CA VAL A 81 -0.87 -20.67 -8.25
C VAL A 81 -1.31 -22.04 -7.76
N ILE A 82 -1.94 -22.12 -6.58
CA ILE A 82 -2.40 -23.39 -6.02
C ILE A 82 -3.64 -23.93 -6.74
N ALA A 83 -4.53 -23.05 -7.20
CA ALA A 83 -5.69 -23.42 -7.99
C ALA A 83 -5.30 -23.91 -9.41
N SER A 84 -4.22 -23.38 -9.98
CA SER A 84 -3.73 -23.68 -11.33
C SER A 84 -2.24 -24.07 -11.29
N PRO A 85 -1.91 -25.27 -10.79
CA PRO A 85 -0.52 -25.70 -10.68
C PRO A 85 0.14 -25.83 -12.06
N TYR A 86 1.35 -25.28 -12.22
CA TYR A 86 2.11 -25.39 -13.45
C TYR A 86 2.53 -26.83 -13.78
N ALA A 87 2.84 -27.08 -15.05
CA ALA A 87 3.30 -28.38 -15.51
C ALA A 87 4.60 -28.79 -14.80
N GLY A 88 4.62 -29.99 -14.23
CA GLY A 88 5.80 -30.51 -13.52
C GLY A 88 5.96 -30.04 -12.07
N MET A 89 4.99 -29.30 -11.50
CA MET A 89 5.00 -28.94 -10.07
C MET A 89 5.05 -30.20 -9.21
N ASN A 90 6.18 -30.42 -8.56
CA ASN A 90 6.35 -31.59 -7.70
C ASN A 90 5.74 -31.36 -6.30
N ALA A 91 5.67 -32.41 -5.48
CA ALA A 91 5.05 -32.34 -4.16
C ALA A 91 5.75 -31.36 -3.21
N TYR A 92 7.08 -31.23 -3.31
CA TYR A 92 7.85 -30.30 -2.48
C TYR A 92 7.53 -28.85 -2.84
N GLU A 93 7.55 -28.50 -4.13
CA GLU A 93 7.19 -27.15 -4.61
C GLU A 93 5.75 -26.80 -4.26
N ARG A 94 4.82 -27.74 -4.41
CA ARG A 94 3.42 -27.55 -4.04
C ARG A 94 3.27 -27.24 -2.56
N THR A 95 3.98 -27.96 -1.68
CA THR A 95 3.95 -27.71 -0.24
C THR A 95 4.46 -26.31 0.08
N LEU A 96 5.65 -25.94 -0.43
CA LEU A 96 6.23 -24.61 -0.20
C LEU A 96 5.32 -23.47 -0.68
N LEU A 97 4.83 -23.55 -1.93
CA LEU A 97 3.96 -22.52 -2.49
C LEU A 97 2.59 -22.45 -1.76
N ASN A 98 2.13 -23.57 -1.22
CA ASN A 98 0.89 -23.61 -0.43
C ASN A 98 1.08 -23.02 0.97
N ASP A 99 2.25 -23.19 1.57
CA ASP A 99 2.60 -22.57 2.85
C ASP A 99 2.76 -21.06 2.69
N ILE A 100 3.46 -20.60 1.64
CA ILE A 100 3.53 -19.18 1.28
C ILE A 100 2.12 -18.60 1.09
N ARG A 101 1.26 -19.27 0.28
CA ARG A 101 -0.15 -18.87 0.15
C ARG A 101 -0.86 -18.71 1.50
N ALA A 102 -0.60 -19.59 2.46
CA ALA A 102 -1.23 -19.52 3.76
C ALA A 102 -0.72 -18.33 4.59
N HIS A 103 0.57 -17.99 4.47
CA HIS A 103 1.15 -16.80 5.09
C HIS A 103 0.60 -15.52 4.46
N GLU A 104 0.59 -15.38 3.14
CA GLU A 104 0.04 -14.19 2.45
C GLU A 104 -1.43 -13.93 2.82
N VAL A 105 -2.23 -15.00 2.86
CA VAL A 105 -3.63 -14.88 3.33
C VAL A 105 -3.68 -14.42 4.78
N SER A 106 -2.79 -14.92 5.64
CA SER A 106 -2.74 -14.54 7.05
C SER A 106 -2.29 -13.10 7.25
N HIS A 107 -1.31 -12.62 6.47
CA HIS A 107 -0.86 -11.23 6.47
C HIS A 107 -1.99 -10.29 6.00
N ARG A 108 -2.63 -10.60 4.88
CA ARG A 108 -3.82 -9.87 4.39
C ARG A 108 -4.90 -9.78 5.46
N GLU A 109 -5.28 -10.89 6.10
CA GLU A 109 -6.31 -10.89 7.15
C GLU A 109 -5.85 -10.15 8.42
N PHE A 110 -4.57 -10.20 8.74
CA PHE A 110 -3.98 -9.42 9.82
C PHE A 110 -4.19 -7.92 9.58
N PHE A 111 -3.83 -7.40 8.40
CA PHE A 111 -4.03 -5.98 8.09
C PHE A 111 -5.50 -5.60 7.99
N LYS A 112 -6.33 -6.44 7.34
CA LYS A 112 -7.78 -6.23 7.26
C LYS A 112 -8.39 -6.02 8.65
N LYS A 113 -7.97 -6.83 9.62
CA LYS A 113 -8.38 -6.72 11.02
C LYS A 113 -7.79 -5.49 11.70
N ALA A 114 -6.49 -5.22 11.52
CA ALA A 114 -5.81 -4.09 12.15
C ALA A 114 -6.36 -2.73 11.70
N LEU A 115 -6.67 -2.60 10.40
CA LEU A 115 -7.21 -1.39 9.79
C LEU A 115 -8.70 -1.18 10.08
N GLY A 116 -9.47 -2.27 10.24
CA GLY A 116 -10.90 -2.20 10.57
C GLY A 116 -11.68 -1.39 9.54
N ALA A 117 -12.33 -0.31 9.97
CA ALA A 117 -13.09 0.59 9.10
C ALA A 117 -12.22 1.52 8.23
N ASN A 118 -10.92 1.65 8.55
CA ASN A 118 -9.97 2.49 7.80
C ASN A 118 -9.33 1.76 6.62
N ARG A 119 -9.66 0.48 6.42
CA ARG A 119 -9.06 -0.32 5.35
C ARG A 119 -9.52 0.16 3.98
N ILE A 120 -8.61 0.10 3.02
CA ILE A 120 -8.97 0.20 1.60
C ILE A 120 -9.91 -0.96 1.20
N PRO A 121 -10.73 -0.80 0.14
CA PRO A 121 -11.54 -1.90 -0.37
C PRO A 121 -10.67 -3.02 -0.95
N ASP A 122 -11.32 -4.14 -1.26
CA ASP A 122 -10.65 -5.24 -1.94
C ASP A 122 -10.19 -4.77 -3.34
N LEU A 123 -8.94 -5.05 -3.70
CA LEU A 123 -8.35 -4.68 -4.98
C LEU A 123 -8.65 -5.74 -6.04
N GLU A 124 -8.95 -5.29 -7.27
CA GLU A 124 -9.00 -6.15 -8.43
C GLU A 124 -7.58 -6.30 -8.99
N VAL A 125 -7.18 -7.54 -9.28
CA VAL A 125 -5.83 -7.89 -9.75
C VAL A 125 -5.84 -8.30 -11.22
N ASN A 126 -4.69 -8.16 -11.87
CA ASN A 126 -4.47 -8.54 -13.26
C ASN A 126 -3.27 -9.48 -13.39
N PHE A 127 -3.54 -10.76 -13.62
CA PHE A 127 -2.50 -11.76 -13.89
C PHE A 127 -2.49 -12.23 -15.35
N SER A 128 -3.06 -11.46 -16.28
CA SER A 128 -3.12 -11.85 -17.70
C SER A 128 -1.75 -12.05 -18.35
N ALA A 129 -0.71 -11.41 -17.83
CA ALA A 129 0.67 -11.58 -18.28
C ALA A 129 1.37 -12.81 -17.67
N VAL A 130 0.76 -13.47 -16.67
CA VAL A 130 1.34 -14.63 -15.99
C VAL A 130 0.83 -15.90 -16.65
N ASN A 131 1.74 -16.70 -17.21
CA ASN A 131 1.42 -18.05 -17.63
C ASN A 131 1.49 -19.02 -16.44
N PHE A 132 0.36 -19.24 -15.76
CA PHE A 132 0.28 -20.17 -14.62
C PHE A 132 0.59 -21.63 -14.98
N GLY A 133 0.56 -22.00 -16.26
CA GLY A 133 0.96 -23.32 -16.73
C GLY A 133 2.48 -23.53 -16.80
N ASP A 134 3.27 -22.45 -16.73
CA ASP A 134 4.73 -22.47 -16.88
C ASP A 134 5.44 -22.16 -15.55
N ARG A 135 6.31 -23.09 -15.13
CA ARG A 135 7.06 -22.99 -13.86
C ARG A 135 7.88 -21.70 -13.78
N MET A 136 8.58 -21.34 -14.85
CA MET A 136 9.46 -20.17 -14.85
C MET A 136 8.69 -18.86 -14.81
N SER A 137 7.57 -18.78 -15.53
CA SER A 137 6.65 -17.65 -15.48
C SER A 137 6.11 -17.46 -14.06
N VAL A 138 5.67 -18.53 -13.39
CA VAL A 138 5.17 -18.47 -12.01
C VAL A 138 6.27 -18.06 -11.04
N LEU A 139 7.41 -18.75 -11.03
CA LEU A 139 8.46 -18.48 -10.05
C LEU A 139 9.16 -17.12 -10.24
N LYS A 140 9.29 -16.61 -11.48
CA LYS A 140 9.79 -15.24 -11.70
C LYS A 140 8.81 -14.17 -11.26
N THR A 141 7.51 -14.42 -11.42
CA THR A 141 6.47 -13.50 -10.92
C THR A 141 6.45 -13.52 -9.39
N ALA A 142 6.50 -14.71 -8.79
CA ALA A 142 6.64 -14.89 -7.34
C ALA A 142 7.85 -14.12 -6.81
N MET A 143 9.04 -14.32 -7.41
CA MET A 143 10.27 -13.61 -7.02
C MET A 143 10.08 -12.09 -7.08
N THR A 144 9.42 -11.59 -8.13
CA THR A 144 9.14 -10.16 -8.26
C THR A 144 8.26 -9.66 -7.12
N PHE A 145 7.23 -10.41 -6.72
CA PHE A 145 6.36 -10.02 -5.61
C PHE A 145 7.09 -10.09 -4.27
N GLU A 146 7.75 -11.21 -3.95
CA GLU A 146 8.45 -11.37 -2.67
C GLU A 146 9.55 -10.32 -2.46
N ASP A 147 10.38 -10.07 -3.49
CA ASP A 147 11.42 -9.04 -3.42
C ASP A 147 10.80 -7.64 -3.27
N LEU A 148 9.66 -7.42 -3.92
CA LEU A 148 8.92 -6.17 -3.81
C LEU A 148 8.36 -6.00 -2.41
N GLY A 149 7.76 -7.03 -1.82
CA GLY A 149 7.25 -7.09 -0.45
C GLY A 149 8.34 -6.77 0.57
N VAL A 150 9.50 -7.42 0.49
CA VAL A 150 10.65 -7.11 1.35
C VAL A 150 11.03 -5.63 1.25
N SER A 151 11.23 -5.13 0.01
CA SER A 151 11.62 -3.74 -0.18
C SER A 151 10.55 -2.73 0.24
N ALA A 152 9.28 -3.12 0.16
CA ALA A 152 8.12 -2.34 0.55
C ALA A 152 8.05 -2.16 2.06
N TYR A 153 8.21 -3.24 2.82
CA TYR A 153 8.25 -3.17 4.27
C TYR A 153 9.45 -2.38 4.77
N ASN A 154 10.63 -2.56 4.16
CA ASN A 154 11.83 -1.83 4.53
C ASN A 154 11.72 -0.32 4.23
N GLY A 155 11.08 0.06 3.12
CA GLY A 155 10.90 1.47 2.75
C GLY A 155 9.74 2.16 3.47
N GLY A 156 8.62 1.45 3.63
CA GLY A 156 7.45 1.94 4.36
C GLY A 156 7.66 1.99 5.87
N GLY A 157 8.47 1.07 6.41
CA GLY A 157 8.71 0.93 7.85
C GLY A 157 9.27 2.19 8.51
N ALA A 158 10.11 2.95 7.80
CA ALA A 158 10.67 4.20 8.29
C ALA A 158 9.61 5.30 8.54
N ALA A 159 8.43 5.18 7.91
CA ALA A 159 7.32 6.11 8.08
C ALA A 159 6.38 5.75 9.23
N ILE A 160 6.55 4.56 9.84
CA ILE A 160 5.71 4.09 10.94
C ILE A 160 6.16 4.74 12.26
N GLN A 161 5.23 5.44 12.92
CA GLN A 161 5.46 6.10 14.20
C GLN A 161 5.09 5.21 15.39
N SER A 162 4.06 4.38 15.26
CA SER A 162 3.63 3.46 16.32
C SER A 162 4.62 2.31 16.49
N PRO A 163 5.25 2.15 17.67
CA PRO A 163 6.15 1.03 17.93
C PRO A 163 5.48 -0.34 17.77
N ARG A 164 4.17 -0.41 18.03
CA ARG A 164 3.38 -1.63 17.85
C ARG A 164 3.27 -2.02 16.39
N TYR A 165 3.03 -1.05 15.51
CA TYR A 165 2.94 -1.31 14.07
C TYR A 165 4.31 -1.57 13.48
N LEU A 166 5.35 -0.89 13.95
CA LEU A 166 6.72 -1.15 13.53
C LEU A 166 7.16 -2.58 13.91
N ALA A 167 6.86 -3.03 15.12
CA ALA A 167 7.15 -4.40 15.55
C ALA A 167 6.38 -5.46 14.72
N ALA A 168 5.13 -5.17 14.36
CA ALA A 168 4.36 -6.05 13.48
C ALA A 168 4.97 -6.10 12.07
N ALA A 169 5.25 -4.95 11.46
CA ALA A 169 5.90 -4.85 10.15
C ALA A 169 7.26 -5.55 10.12
N GLY A 170 8.09 -5.36 11.16
CA GLY A 170 9.37 -6.04 11.32
C GLY A 170 9.25 -7.56 11.44
N SER A 171 8.14 -8.06 11.98
CA SER A 171 7.88 -9.51 12.06
C SER A 171 7.43 -10.08 10.71
N ILE A 172 6.63 -9.33 9.96
CA ILE A 172 6.13 -9.73 8.64
C ILE A 172 7.26 -9.71 7.61
N VAL A 173 8.07 -8.65 7.54
CA VAL A 173 9.19 -8.58 6.59
C VAL A 173 10.21 -9.71 6.79
N SER A 174 10.35 -10.24 8.01
CA SER A 174 11.18 -11.42 8.28
C SER A 174 10.57 -12.71 7.69
N VAL A 175 9.25 -12.81 7.57
CA VAL A 175 8.56 -13.87 6.84
C VAL A 175 8.75 -13.66 5.34
N GLU A 176 8.49 -12.45 4.81
CA GLU A 176 8.68 -12.12 3.39
C GLU A 176 10.10 -12.41 2.90
N ALA A 177 11.12 -12.05 3.68
CA ALA A 177 12.51 -12.32 3.31
C ALA A 177 12.79 -13.84 3.17
N ARG A 178 12.11 -14.68 3.95
CA ARG A 178 12.21 -16.15 3.83
C ARG A 178 11.45 -16.67 2.61
N HIS A 179 10.32 -16.06 2.25
CA HIS A 179 9.63 -16.37 1.01
C HIS A 179 10.49 -16.01 -0.20
N ALA A 180 11.02 -14.79 -0.24
CA ALA A 180 11.94 -14.32 -1.29
C ALA A 180 13.13 -15.27 -1.47
N ALA A 181 13.81 -15.61 -0.37
CA ALA A 181 14.93 -16.54 -0.39
C ALA A 181 14.52 -17.93 -0.89
N THR A 182 13.36 -18.44 -0.47
CA THR A 182 12.83 -19.73 -0.90
C THR A 182 12.54 -19.75 -2.40
N ILE A 183 11.84 -18.73 -2.92
CA ILE A 183 11.51 -18.65 -4.35
C ILE A 183 12.78 -18.51 -5.20
N ARG A 184 13.74 -17.70 -4.76
CA ARG A 184 15.04 -17.55 -5.41
C ARG A 184 15.82 -18.87 -5.43
N ASP A 185 15.86 -19.61 -4.33
CA ASP A 185 16.49 -20.94 -4.31
C ASP A 185 15.77 -21.94 -5.23
N MET A 186 14.43 -21.91 -5.31
CA MET A 186 13.67 -22.73 -6.27
C MET A 186 14.02 -22.40 -7.74
N LEU A 187 14.39 -21.15 -8.05
CA LEU A 187 14.85 -20.75 -9.38
C LEU A 187 16.29 -21.17 -9.66
N ARG A 188 17.18 -21.07 -8.67
CA ARG A 188 18.63 -21.28 -8.81
C ARG A 188 19.18 -21.98 -7.54
N PRO A 189 18.92 -23.27 -7.37
CA PRO A 189 19.23 -23.98 -6.14
C PRO A 189 20.74 -24.09 -5.92
N PHE A 190 21.17 -24.05 -4.66
CA PHE A 190 22.58 -24.18 -4.24
C PHE A 190 23.50 -23.08 -4.81
N THR A 191 22.96 -21.86 -4.96
CA THR A 191 23.74 -20.69 -5.37
C THR A 191 23.49 -19.53 -4.41
N GLU A 192 24.28 -18.47 -4.52
CA GLU A 192 24.11 -17.19 -3.83
C GLU A 192 22.80 -16.47 -4.19
N TYR A 193 22.05 -16.95 -5.18
CA TYR A 193 20.85 -16.29 -5.68
C TYR A 193 19.75 -16.12 -4.62
N PHE A 194 19.73 -16.96 -3.59
CA PHE A 194 18.81 -16.85 -2.45
C PHE A 194 18.89 -15.50 -1.72
N ALA A 195 20.04 -14.82 -1.80
CA ALA A 195 20.30 -13.50 -1.23
C ALA A 195 21.27 -12.72 -2.15
N GLY A 196 20.90 -12.58 -3.42
CA GLY A 196 21.75 -11.99 -4.45
C GLY A 196 22.02 -10.49 -4.26
N ASP A 197 23.10 -10.01 -4.87
CA ASP A 197 23.52 -8.60 -4.86
C ASP A 197 22.50 -7.62 -5.47
N ASP A 198 21.46 -8.14 -6.15
CA ASP A 198 20.35 -7.37 -6.70
C ASP A 198 19.31 -6.98 -5.64
N VAL A 199 19.25 -7.72 -4.52
CA VAL A 199 18.32 -7.47 -3.40
C VAL A 199 19.03 -7.18 -2.09
N VAL A 200 20.30 -7.53 -1.96
CA VAL A 200 21.13 -7.18 -0.79
C VAL A 200 22.08 -6.05 -1.16
N SER A 201 22.00 -4.94 -0.43
CA SER A 201 22.91 -3.82 -0.61
C SER A 201 24.33 -4.14 -0.16
N ARG A 202 25.32 -3.32 -0.57
CA ARG A 202 26.72 -3.45 -0.11
C ARG A 202 26.88 -3.36 1.42
N GLY A 203 25.88 -2.83 2.13
CA GLY A 203 25.85 -2.78 3.59
C GLY A 203 25.37 -4.08 4.25
N GLY A 204 25.02 -5.11 3.47
CA GLY A 204 24.50 -6.37 3.99
C GLY A 204 23.05 -6.29 4.48
N VAL A 205 22.29 -5.29 4.01
CA VAL A 205 20.87 -5.12 4.31
C VAL A 205 20.06 -5.15 3.02
N ASP A 206 18.85 -5.69 3.09
CA ASP A 206 17.92 -5.73 1.96
C ASP A 206 17.65 -4.33 1.38
N VAL A 207 17.34 -4.29 0.09
CA VAL A 207 16.91 -3.07 -0.60
C VAL A 207 15.68 -2.48 0.08
N SER A 208 15.61 -1.16 0.11
CA SER A 208 14.50 -0.39 0.68
C SER A 208 14.01 0.59 -0.38
N ASN A 209 12.77 0.42 -0.83
CA ASN A 209 12.17 1.23 -1.89
C ASN A 209 11.04 2.11 -1.34
N PRO A 210 10.93 3.38 -1.76
CA PRO A 210 9.81 4.21 -1.35
C PRO A 210 8.49 3.62 -1.89
N PRO A 211 7.37 3.74 -1.16
CA PRO A 211 6.04 3.30 -1.60
C PRO A 211 5.69 3.66 -3.04
N SER A 212 6.08 4.85 -3.50
CA SER A 212 5.84 5.29 -4.88
C SER A 212 6.59 4.48 -5.95
N ALA A 213 7.78 3.95 -5.65
CA ALA A 213 8.52 3.07 -6.56
C ALA A 213 7.88 1.68 -6.57
N VAL A 214 7.49 1.18 -5.39
CA VAL A 214 6.87 -0.12 -5.23
C VAL A 214 5.52 -0.21 -5.95
N LEU A 215 4.63 0.76 -5.72
CA LEU A 215 3.31 0.78 -6.36
C LEU A 215 3.40 0.89 -7.89
N ARG A 216 4.45 1.54 -8.39
CA ARG A 216 4.71 1.60 -9.84
C ARG A 216 5.11 0.24 -10.40
N ALA A 217 5.90 -0.53 -9.65
CA ALA A 217 6.31 -1.88 -10.00
C ALA A 217 5.15 -2.88 -9.90
N ALA A 218 4.28 -2.75 -8.88
CA ALA A 218 3.08 -3.56 -8.71
C ALA A 218 1.95 -3.19 -9.70
N GLY A 219 1.94 -1.95 -10.20
CA GLY A 219 0.87 -1.38 -11.02
C GLY A 219 0.37 -2.24 -12.19
N PRO A 220 1.24 -2.93 -12.97
CA PRO A 220 0.79 -3.83 -14.03
C PRO A 220 -0.13 -4.98 -13.56
N PHE A 221 -0.08 -5.33 -12.27
CA PHE A 221 -0.81 -6.45 -11.67
C PHE A 221 -2.03 -6.01 -10.85
N ILE A 222 -2.30 -4.71 -10.73
CA ILE A 222 -3.45 -4.18 -10.00
C ILE A 222 -4.33 -3.40 -10.97
N VAL A 223 -5.57 -3.87 -11.18
CA VAL A 223 -6.56 -3.18 -12.01
C VAL A 223 -7.08 -1.94 -11.29
N THR A 224 -7.39 -2.09 -9.99
CA THR A 224 -7.84 -0.98 -9.15
C THR A 224 -6.71 0.05 -9.02
N PRO A 225 -6.86 1.28 -9.55
CA PRO A 225 -5.82 2.29 -9.40
C PRO A 225 -5.57 2.62 -7.92
N VAL A 226 -4.31 2.72 -7.51
CA VAL A 226 -3.92 3.04 -6.13
C VAL A 226 -3.00 4.27 -6.12
N THR A 227 -3.21 5.19 -5.17
CA THR A 227 -2.38 6.38 -4.98
C THR A 227 -1.87 6.47 -3.55
N ALA A 228 -0.61 6.89 -3.41
CA ALA A 228 0.08 7.02 -2.13
C ALA A 228 0.74 8.40 -1.97
N THR A 229 0.06 9.47 -2.39
CA THR A 229 0.65 10.81 -2.45
C THR A 229 1.00 11.40 -1.08
N GLN A 230 0.53 10.77 0.00
CA GLN A 230 0.78 11.16 1.39
C GLN A 230 1.79 10.23 2.10
N LEU A 231 2.36 9.26 1.37
CA LEU A 231 3.46 8.41 1.84
C LEU A 231 4.79 8.92 1.25
N PRO A 232 5.92 8.64 1.91
CA PRO A 232 7.24 9.07 1.44
C PRO A 232 7.68 8.46 0.10
#